data_AF-A0A7S2GVN5-F1
#
_entry.id   AF-A0A7S2GVN5-F1
#
_cell.length_a   1.000
_cell.length_b   1.000
_cell.length_c   1.000
_cell.angle_alpha   90.00
_cell.angle_beta   90.00
_cell.angle_gamma   90.00
#
_symmetry.space_group_name_H-M   'P 1'
#
loop_
_entity.id
_entity.type
_entity.pdbx_description
1 polymer ?
#
loop_
_entity_poly.entity_id
_entity_poly.type
_entity_poly.pdbx_seq_one_letter_code
_entity_poly.pdbx_strand_id
1 'polypeptide(L)'
;SNGTRSIAEVSSPYSAPLKYNQGAECLWVNPSLMNGPRAVHLLELMGYLMGSTVINQCVIPLSLPVMFFHALCDPIWQPSLEDMAQFDPGFQDIIDDVTGYTKHTF
;
A
#
# COMPACT_ATOMS: atom_id res chain seq x y z
N SER A 1 25.74 -12.40 2.47
CA SER A 1 25.04 -13.16 1.41
C SER A 1 23.87 -13.88 2.04
N ASN A 2 22.69 -13.75 1.42
CA ASN A 2 21.58 -14.70 1.32
C ASN A 2 21.33 -15.61 2.55
N GLY A 3 20.22 -15.48 3.27
CA GLY A 3 18.87 -15.41 2.74
C GLY A 3 18.14 -16.67 3.18
N THR A 4 17.52 -16.62 4.35
CA THR A 4 16.54 -17.63 4.76
C THR A 4 15.18 -16.94 4.75
N ARG A 5 14.64 -16.80 3.53
CA ARG A 5 13.22 -16.57 3.31
C ARG A 5 12.48 -17.66 4.09
N SER A 6 11.61 -17.27 5.00
CA SER A 6 10.74 -18.21 5.70
C SER A 6 9.98 -19.04 4.65
N ILE A 7 10.21 -20.35 4.68
CA ILE A 7 9.61 -21.35 3.79
C ILE A 7 8.08 -21.36 3.89
N ALA A 8 7.49 -20.69 4.90
CA ALA A 8 6.06 -20.64 5.14
C ALA A 8 5.27 -19.71 4.18
N GLU A 9 5.90 -18.71 3.55
CA GLU A 9 5.17 -17.76 2.69
C GLU A 9 5.09 -18.16 1.22
N VAL A 10 5.86 -19.16 0.78
CA VAL A 10 6.04 -19.47 -0.65
C VAL A 10 5.02 -20.50 -1.21
N SER A 11 4.18 -21.12 -0.37
CA SER A 11 3.22 -22.14 -0.83
C SER A 11 1.76 -21.88 -0.43
N SER A 12 1.44 -20.66 -0.02
CA SER A 12 0.07 -20.29 0.33
C SER A 12 -0.71 -19.94 -0.94
N PRO A 13 -1.85 -20.60 -1.25
CA PRO A 13 -2.74 -20.20 -2.35
C PRO A 13 -3.49 -18.87 -2.05
N TYR A 14 -3.03 -18.12 -1.05
CA TYR A 14 -3.69 -16.95 -0.51
C TYR A 14 -2.87 -15.70 -0.86
N SER A 15 -3.52 -14.76 -1.54
CA SER A 15 -2.97 -13.44 -1.83
C SER A 15 -2.57 -12.75 -0.51
N ALA A 16 -1.32 -12.31 -0.40
CA ALA A 16 -0.86 -11.51 0.74
C ALA A 16 -1.70 -10.21 0.87
N PRO A 17 -1.96 -9.71 2.10
CA PRO A 17 -2.77 -8.51 2.32
C PRO A 17 -2.07 -7.25 1.80
N LEU A 18 -0.73 -7.24 1.84
CA LEU A 18 0.09 -6.19 1.24
C LEU A 18 0.84 -6.73 0.03
N LYS A 19 1.06 -5.86 -0.96
CA LYS A 19 1.87 -6.09 -2.14
C LYS A 19 2.86 -4.95 -2.28
N TYR A 20 4.07 -5.28 -2.73
CA TYR A 20 5.07 -4.26 -3.07
C TYR A 20 4.65 -3.51 -4.34
N ASN A 21 4.51 -2.20 -4.23
CA ASN A 21 4.38 -1.29 -5.35
C ASN A 21 5.79 -0.87 -5.81
N GLN A 22 6.14 -1.25 -7.04
CA GLN A 22 7.45 -0.92 -7.61
C GLN A 22 7.60 0.57 -7.93
N GLY A 23 6.52 1.27 -8.29
CA GLY A 23 6.56 2.68 -8.65
C GLY A 23 6.94 3.57 -7.47
N ALA A 24 6.33 3.32 -6.31
CA ALA A 24 6.56 4.10 -5.08
C ALA A 24 7.50 3.43 -4.07
N GLU A 25 8.16 2.33 -4.45
CA GLU A 25 9.09 1.56 -3.58
C GLU A 25 8.57 1.28 -2.16
N CYS A 26 7.27 0.95 -2.04
CA CYS A 26 6.59 0.78 -0.76
C CYS A 26 5.63 -0.41 -0.79
N LEU A 27 5.17 -0.84 0.38
CA LEU A 27 4.11 -1.81 0.56
C LEU A 27 2.75 -1.10 0.58
N TRP A 28 1.79 -1.65 -0.14
CA TRP A 28 0.41 -1.17 -0.17
C TRP A 28 -0.59 -2.31 -0.08
N VAL A 29 -1.86 -1.99 0.16
CA VAL A 29 -2.95 -2.98 0.11
C VAL A 29 -2.93 -3.67 -1.25
N ASN A 30 -2.94 -5.00 -1.23
CA ASN A 30 -2.92 -5.78 -2.45
C ASN A 30 -4.25 -5.62 -3.21
N PRO A 31 -4.28 -5.00 -4.40
CA PRO A 31 -5.53 -4.80 -5.15
C PRO A 31 -6.11 -6.11 -5.68
N SER A 32 -5.32 -7.19 -5.71
CA SER A 32 -5.75 -8.54 -6.07
C SER A 32 -6.25 -9.34 -4.86
N LEU A 33 -6.38 -8.73 -3.69
CA LEU A 33 -6.96 -9.37 -2.52
C LEU A 33 -8.46 -9.57 -2.76
N MET A 34 -8.91 -10.83 -2.75
CA MET A 34 -10.33 -11.14 -2.99
C MET A 34 -11.20 -10.59 -1.86
N ASN A 35 -12.18 -9.77 -2.19
CA ASN A 35 -13.17 -9.29 -1.24
C ASN A 35 -13.93 -10.47 -0.60
N GLY A 36 -13.93 -10.52 0.73
CA GLY A 36 -14.65 -11.55 1.47
C GLY A 36 -14.27 -11.57 2.95
N PRO A 37 -14.99 -12.33 3.79
CA PRO A 37 -14.78 -12.35 5.25
C PRO A 37 -13.34 -12.67 5.65
N ARG A 38 -12.67 -13.50 4.85
CA ARG A 38 -11.28 -13.88 5.09
C ARG A 38 -10.30 -12.74 4.84
N ALA A 39 -10.50 -11.95 3.78
CA ALA A 39 -9.65 -10.79 3.50
C ALA A 39 -9.81 -9.72 4.58
N VAL A 40 -11.04 -9.51 5.04
CA VAL A 40 -11.33 -8.65 6.21
C VAL A 40 -10.55 -9.14 7.43
N HIS A 41 -10.66 -10.43 7.77
CA HIS A 41 -9.94 -11.00 8.91
C HIS A 41 -8.42 -10.87 8.80
N LEU A 42 -7.85 -11.03 7.60
CA LEU A 42 -6.41 -10.86 7.37
C LEU A 42 -5.97 -9.39 7.57
N LEU A 43 -6.77 -8.44 7.07
CA LEU A 43 -6.51 -7.01 7.25
C LEU A 43 -6.65 -6.59 8.72
N GLU A 44 -7.67 -7.11 9.42
CA GLU A 44 -7.84 -6.91 10.86
C GLU A 44 -6.64 -7.43 11.64
N LEU A 45 -6.21 -8.68 11.39
CA LEU A 45 -5.05 -9.28 12.03
C LEU A 45 -3.78 -8.45 11.80
N MET A 46 -3.57 -7.98 10.57
CA MET A 46 -2.46 -7.09 10.24
C MET A 46 -2.52 -5.78 11.05
N GLY A 47 -3.70 -5.14 11.12
CA GLY A 47 -3.92 -3.96 11.94
C GLY A 47 -3.61 -4.19 13.42
N TYR A 48 -4.05 -5.33 13.98
CA TYR A 48 -3.72 -5.72 15.36
C TYR A 48 -2.22 -5.91 15.58
N LEU A 49 -1.51 -6.56 14.65
CA LEU A 49 -0.06 -6.74 14.75
C LEU A 49 0.67 -5.39 14.71
N MET A 50 0.29 -4.52 13.77
CA MET A 50 0.87 -3.17 13.66
C MET A 50 0.62 -2.35 14.93
N GLY A 51 -0.61 -2.30 15.42
CA GLY A 51 -0.95 -1.61 16.67
C GLY A 51 -0.20 -2.19 17.88
N SER A 52 -0.05 -3.51 17.95
CA SER A 52 0.72 -4.17 19.01
C SER A 52 2.18 -3.74 19.00
N THR A 53 2.78 -3.54 17.83
CA THR A 53 4.19 -3.09 17.76
C THR A 53 4.39 -1.66 18.23
N VAL A 54 3.41 -0.77 18.01
CA VAL A 54 3.43 0.59 18.59
C VAL A 54 3.41 0.51 20.12
N ILE A 55 2.49 -0.28 20.69
CA ILE A 55 2.35 -0.44 22.15
C ILE A 55 3.63 -1.00 22.78
N ASN A 56 4.24 -1.98 22.12
CA ASN A 56 5.44 -2.67 22.62
C ASN A 56 6.76 -1.99 22.21
N GLN A 57 6.71 -0.81 21.58
CA GLN A 57 7.89 -0.09 21.09
C GLN A 57 8.79 -0.96 20.18
N CYS A 58 8.17 -1.84 19.41
CA CYS A 58 8.82 -2.71 18.45
C CYS A 58 8.80 -2.05 17.07
N VAL A 59 9.93 -2.14 16.34
CA VAL A 59 10.02 -1.63 14.97
C VAL A 59 9.79 -2.78 14.00
N ILE A 60 8.71 -2.71 13.22
CA ILE A 60 8.57 -3.53 12.03
C ILE A 60 9.07 -2.71 10.84
N PRO A 61 10.06 -3.18 10.08
CA PRO A 61 10.58 -2.48 8.91
C PRO A 61 9.62 -2.62 7.71
N LEU A 62 8.42 -2.05 7.83
CA LEU A 62 7.47 -1.94 6.71
C LEU A 62 7.69 -0.59 6.03
N SER A 63 8.08 -0.62 4.76
CA SER A 63 8.12 0.59 3.92
C SER A 63 6.69 0.96 3.55
N LEU A 64 5.97 1.68 4.43
CA LEU A 64 4.60 2.13 4.19
C LEU A 64 4.60 3.59 3.76
N PRO A 65 3.80 3.99 2.75
CA PRO A 65 3.75 5.37 2.30
C PRO A 65 2.95 6.23 3.30
N VAL A 66 3.21 7.54 3.31
CA VAL A 66 2.57 8.50 4.24
C VAL A 66 1.04 8.46 4.16
N MET A 67 0.48 8.31 2.96
CA MET A 67 -0.95 8.13 2.73
C MET A 67 -1.59 6.97 3.49
N PHE A 68 -0.83 5.90 3.77
CA PHE A 68 -1.31 4.78 4.57
C PHE A 68 -1.73 5.26 5.96
N PHE A 69 -0.92 6.14 6.55
CA PHE A 69 -1.16 6.69 7.88
C PHE A 69 -2.26 7.75 7.87
N HIS A 70 -2.39 8.54 6.80
CA HIS A 70 -3.54 9.44 6.64
C HIS A 70 -4.86 8.67 6.63
N ALA A 71 -4.95 7.60 5.84
CA ALA A 71 -6.13 6.74 5.78
C ALA A 71 -6.44 6.05 7.12
N LEU A 72 -5.42 5.76 7.95
CA LEU A 72 -5.63 5.20 9.29
C LEU A 72 -6.14 6.23 10.31
N CYS A 73 -5.65 7.47 10.24
CA CYS A 73 -5.96 8.51 11.22
C CYS A 73 -7.26 9.26 10.91
N ASP A 74 -7.65 9.33 9.63
CA ASP A 74 -8.85 10.02 9.18
C ASP A 74 -9.65 9.13 8.19
N PRO A 75 -10.75 8.51 8.65
CA PRO A 75 -11.58 7.65 7.80
C PRO A 75 -12.27 8.37 6.64
N ILE A 76 -12.33 9.71 6.65
CA ILE A 76 -12.94 10.54 5.61
C ILE A 76 -11.87 11.02 4.61
N TRP A 77 -10.58 10.90 4.96
CA TRP A 77 -9.49 11.30 4.10
C TRP A 77 -9.54 10.54 2.77
N GLN A 78 -9.33 11.29 1.70
CA GLN A 78 -9.19 10.75 0.36
C GLN A 78 -7.87 11.23 -0.23
N PRO A 79 -7.12 10.35 -0.92
CA PRO A 79 -5.90 10.74 -1.62
C PRO A 79 -6.20 11.79 -2.68
N SER A 80 -5.37 12.84 -2.71
CA SER A 80 -5.37 13.82 -3.80
C SER A 80 -4.76 13.23 -5.07
N LEU A 81 -4.91 13.93 -6.19
CA LEU A 81 -4.23 13.54 -7.44
C LEU A 81 -2.70 13.54 -7.28
N GLU A 82 -2.15 14.48 -6.51
CA GLU A 82 -0.72 14.55 -6.23
C GLU A 82 -0.23 13.35 -5.40
N ASP A 83 -1.02 12.91 -4.41
CA ASP A 83 -0.73 11.71 -3.63
C ASP A 83 -0.68 10.47 -4.55
N MET A 84 -1.65 10.36 -5.47
CA MET A 84 -1.69 9.24 -6.41
C MET A 84 -0.53 9.26 -7.40
N ALA A 85 -0.12 10.44 -7.90
CA ALA A 85 1.04 10.57 -8.77
C ALA A 85 2.36 10.18 -8.08
N GLN A 86 2.49 10.46 -6.78
CA GLN A 86 3.64 10.01 -5.98
C GLN A 86 3.61 8.49 -5.74
N PHE A 87 2.42 7.90 -5.66
CA PHE A 87 2.23 6.48 -5.40
C PHE A 87 2.37 5.60 -6.65
N ASP A 88 1.94 6.10 -7.79
CA ASP A 88 2.05 5.44 -9.08
C ASP A 88 2.50 6.47 -10.12
N PRO A 89 3.79 6.48 -10.48
CA PRO A 89 4.31 7.40 -11.50
C PRO A 89 3.58 7.27 -12.85
N GLY A 90 3.00 6.11 -13.17
CA GLY A 90 2.19 5.91 -14.37
C GLY A 90 0.80 6.54 -14.28
N PHE A 91 0.37 6.96 -13.09
CA PHE A 91 -0.87 7.69 -12.88
C PHE A 91 -0.76 9.16 -13.31
N GLN A 92 0.45 9.72 -13.40
CA GLN A 92 0.64 11.08 -13.92
C GLN A 92 0.19 11.19 -15.39
N ASP A 93 0.45 10.16 -16.20
CA ASP A 93 0.00 10.12 -17.59
C ASP A 93 -1.53 10.14 -17.70
N ILE A 94 -2.23 9.55 -16.72
CA ILE A 94 -3.70 9.54 -16.63
C ILE A 94 -4.22 10.92 -16.18
N ILE A 95 -3.53 11.58 -15.24
CA ILE A 95 -3.89 12.94 -14.81
C ILE A 95 -3.76 13.91 -15.98
N ASP A 96 -2.67 13.83 -16.74
CA ASP A 96 -2.42 14.71 -17.88
C ASP A 96 -3.47 14.52 -19.00
N ASP A 97 -3.91 13.27 -19.23
CA ASP A 97 -4.97 12.94 -20.20
C ASP A 97 -6.36 13.41 -19.74
N VAL A 98 -6.71 13.24 -18.45
CA VAL A 98 -8.04 13.61 -17.90
C VAL A 98 -8.18 15.13 -17.68
N THR A 99 -7.11 15.81 -17.30
CA THR A 99 -7.16 17.26 -17.00
C THR A 99 -6.97 18.15 -18.23
N GLY A 100 -6.64 17.58 -19.39
CA GLY A 100 -6.50 18.32 -20.64
C GLY A 100 -5.42 19.41 -20.60
N TYR A 101 -4.44 19.30 -19.69
CA TYR A 101 -3.30 20.22 -19.62
C TYR A 101 -2.35 19.97 -20.78
N THR A 102 -2.79 20.39 -21.96
CA THR A 102 -1.92 20.69 -23.09
C THR A 102 -1.00 21.81 -22.62
N LYS A 103 0.20 21.45 -22.14
CA LYS A 103 1.32 22.40 -22.13
C LYS A 103 1.54 22.80 -23.58
N HIS A 104 0.90 23.88 -24.01
CA HIS A 104 1.32 24.62 -25.18
C HIS A 104 2.71 25.17 -24.86
N THR A 105 3.73 24.40 -25.22
CA THR A 105 5.09 24.89 -25.36
C THR A 105 5.08 26.00 -26.42
N PHE A 106 5.46 27.20 -25.97
CA PHE A 106 5.79 28.36 -26.80
C PHE A 106 7.00 28.08 -27.68
#